data_AF-A0A947ASJ4-F1
#
_entry.id   AF-A0A947ASJ4-F1
#
_cell.length_a   1.000
_cell.length_b   1.000
_cell.length_c   1.000
_cell.angle_alpha   90.00
_cell.angle_beta   90.00
_cell.angle_gamma   90.00
#
_symmetry.space_group_name_H-M   'P 1'
#
loop_
_entity.id
_entity.type
_entity.pdbx_description
1 polymer ?
#
loop_
_entity_poly.entity_id
_entity_poly.type
_entity_poly.pdbx_seq_one_letter_code
_entity_poly.pdbx_strand_id
1 'polypeptide(L)'
;MKRLTILFRFILCCIFISSTAHAEQPESYYQDIWCKQHEGITDYTLSDLTRCDCLTGNHAVDVEFGRKWAEGIGQALYYALQTGHKAGIVLILESEKDYKYWLRLNTTIEHHGLEIDTWKIGPVRGTLLKQHKEPR
;
A
#
# COMPACT_ATOMS: atom_id res chain seq x y z
N MET A 1 57.68 5.16 14.05
CA MET A 1 56.95 3.99 13.50
C MET A 1 55.74 3.55 14.31
N LYS A 2 55.80 3.47 15.66
CA LYS A 2 54.66 3.05 16.52
C LYS A 2 53.48 4.03 16.60
N ARG A 3 53.71 5.35 16.43
CA ARG A 3 52.64 6.38 16.41
C ARG A 3 51.85 6.41 15.09
N LEU A 4 52.47 6.00 13.97
CA LEU A 4 51.82 5.91 12.65
C LEU A 4 50.87 4.69 12.56
N THR A 5 51.18 3.62 13.30
CA THR A 5 50.33 2.42 13.41
C THR A 5 49.09 2.63 14.28
N ILE A 6 49.12 3.57 15.24
CA ILE A 6 47.98 3.90 16.10
C ILE A 6 46.93 4.72 15.32
N LEU A 7 47.37 5.66 14.47
CA LEU A 7 46.49 6.42 13.57
C LEU A 7 45.81 5.51 12.52
N PHE A 8 46.53 4.51 12.01
CA PHE A 8 45.95 3.54 11.06
C PHE A 8 44.91 2.62 11.71
N ARG A 9 45.05 2.29 13.00
CA ARG A 9 44.06 1.52 13.77
C ARG A 9 42.79 2.32 14.11
N PHE A 10 42.88 3.63 14.26
CA PHE A 10 41.72 4.48 14.51
C PHE A 10 40.87 4.71 13.25
N ILE A 11 41.50 4.84 12.09
CA ILE A 11 40.81 5.03 10.80
C ILE A 11 40.09 3.75 10.34
N LEU A 12 40.59 2.56 10.68
CA LEU A 12 39.95 1.28 10.34
C LEU A 12 38.71 0.97 11.21
N CYS A 13 38.53 1.65 12.35
CA CYS A 13 37.39 1.45 13.24
C CYS A 13 36.14 2.24 12.81
N CYS A 14 36.29 3.25 11.94
CA CYS A 14 35.19 4.12 11.51
C CYS A 14 34.37 3.59 10.30
N ILE A 15 34.71 2.43 9.73
CA ILE A 15 34.14 1.97 8.45
C ILE A 15 32.90 1.04 8.62
N PHE A 16 32.49 0.68 9.84
CA PHE A 16 31.41 -0.31 10.05
C PHE A 16 30.18 0.20 10.81
N ILE A 17 29.79 1.47 10.65
CA ILE A 17 28.42 1.88 10.98
C ILE A 17 27.58 1.82 9.70
N SER A 18 27.27 0.61 9.25
CA SER A 18 26.19 0.42 8.27
C SER A 18 24.87 0.68 8.99
N SER A 19 24.37 1.91 8.91
CA SER A 19 22.99 2.21 9.26
C SER A 19 22.10 1.41 8.30
N THR A 20 21.40 0.39 8.83
CA THR A 20 20.33 -0.29 8.10
C THR A 20 19.12 0.63 8.02
N ALA A 21 19.22 1.65 7.16
CA ALA A 21 18.05 2.40 6.72
C ALA A 21 17.12 1.39 6.05
N HIS A 22 16.04 1.03 6.73
CA HIS A 22 15.00 0.18 6.16
C HIS A 22 14.24 1.06 5.16
N ALA A 23 14.41 0.78 3.87
CA ALA A 23 13.65 1.46 2.84
C ALA A 23 12.16 1.13 2.99
N GLU A 24 11.33 2.17 3.03
CA GLU A 24 9.88 2.03 2.89
C GLU A 24 9.57 1.31 1.56
N GLN A 25 8.59 0.40 1.60
CA GLN A 25 8.21 -0.33 0.40
C GLN A 25 7.37 0.57 -0.50
N PRO A 26 7.58 0.55 -1.83
CA PRO A 26 6.74 1.31 -2.75
C PRO A 26 5.30 0.76 -2.79
N GLU A 27 4.36 1.54 -3.31
CA GLU A 27 2.97 1.13 -3.51
C GLU A 27 2.85 -0.16 -4.33
N SER A 28 3.64 -0.25 -5.41
CA SER A 28 3.68 -1.42 -6.30
C SER A 28 3.98 -2.73 -5.57
N TYR A 29 4.76 -2.68 -4.48
CA TYR A 29 5.03 -3.86 -3.65
C TYR A 29 3.74 -4.39 -3.00
N TYR A 30 2.90 -3.50 -2.46
CA TYR A 30 1.65 -3.89 -1.82
C TYR A 30 0.59 -4.28 -2.85
N GLN A 31 0.55 -3.57 -3.98
CA GLN A 31 -0.29 -3.88 -5.13
C GLN A 31 -0.06 -5.30 -5.63
N ASP A 32 1.20 -5.66 -5.92
CA ASP A 32 1.57 -6.99 -6.40
C ASP A 32 1.16 -8.09 -5.41
N ILE A 33 1.43 -7.89 -4.13
CA ILE A 33 1.11 -8.86 -3.08
C ILE A 33 -0.39 -9.06 -2.97
N TRP A 34 -1.15 -7.97 -2.83
CA TRP A 34 -2.58 -8.04 -2.61
C TRP A 34 -3.27 -8.62 -3.85
N CYS A 35 -2.89 -8.16 -5.04
CA CYS A 35 -3.50 -8.61 -6.29
C CYS A 35 -3.28 -10.09 -6.54
N LYS A 36 -2.04 -10.57 -6.35
CA LYS A 36 -1.70 -11.99 -6.46
C LYS A 36 -2.49 -12.85 -5.47
N GLN A 37 -2.69 -12.38 -4.24
CA GLN A 37 -3.48 -13.11 -3.23
C GLN A 37 -4.97 -13.24 -3.60
N HIS A 38 -5.48 -12.32 -4.42
CA HIS A 38 -6.87 -12.29 -4.86
C HIS A 38 -7.03 -12.77 -6.31
N GLU A 39 -6.03 -13.48 -6.84
CA GLU A 39 -6.03 -14.06 -8.18
C GLU A 39 -6.33 -13.03 -9.29
N GLY A 40 -5.92 -11.78 -9.06
CA GLY A 40 -6.15 -10.67 -9.99
C GLY A 40 -5.00 -10.44 -10.98
N ILE A 41 -5.26 -9.55 -11.94
CA ILE A 41 -4.31 -9.03 -12.91
C ILE A 41 -3.81 -7.68 -12.42
N THR A 42 -2.52 -7.59 -12.10
CA THR A 42 -1.88 -6.34 -11.66
C THR A 42 -1.69 -5.36 -12.83
N ASP A 43 -1.86 -4.07 -12.57
CA ASP A 43 -1.61 -2.95 -13.51
C ASP A 43 -2.38 -3.12 -14.84
N TYR A 44 -3.67 -3.43 -14.74
CA TYR A 44 -4.53 -3.71 -15.87
C TYR A 44 -4.85 -2.43 -16.65
N THR A 45 -4.46 -2.37 -17.92
CA THR A 45 -4.71 -1.21 -18.79
C THR A 45 -6.16 -1.17 -19.26
N LEU A 46 -6.85 -0.07 -18.96
CA LEU A 46 -8.22 0.22 -19.33
C LEU A 46 -8.31 0.75 -20.77
N SER A 47 -9.54 0.86 -21.29
CA SER A 47 -9.78 1.29 -22.68
C SER A 47 -9.31 2.71 -23.00
N ASP A 48 -9.22 3.57 -21.98
CA ASP A 48 -8.75 4.95 -22.09
C ASP A 48 -7.25 5.11 -21.78
N LEU A 49 -6.53 3.99 -21.67
CA LEU A 49 -5.10 3.89 -21.33
C LEU A 49 -4.76 4.24 -19.87
N THR A 50 -5.74 4.50 -19.01
CA THR A 50 -5.52 4.50 -17.55
C THR A 50 -5.30 3.07 -17.06
N ARG A 51 -4.84 2.91 -15.81
CA ARG A 51 -4.46 1.60 -15.29
C ARG A 51 -5.13 1.35 -13.95
N CYS A 52 -5.82 0.22 -13.85
CA CYS A 52 -6.40 -0.30 -12.63
C CYS A 52 -5.34 -1.12 -11.90
N ASP A 53 -5.09 -0.83 -10.62
CA ASP A 53 -3.98 -1.44 -9.89
C ASP A 53 -4.13 -2.96 -9.78
N CYS A 54 -5.35 -3.43 -9.54
CA CYS A 54 -5.67 -4.85 -9.60
C CYS A 54 -7.08 -5.11 -10.15
N LEU A 55 -7.17 -5.91 -11.20
CA LEU A 55 -8.44 -6.42 -11.71
C LEU A 55 -8.62 -7.89 -11.29
N THR A 56 -9.55 -8.14 -10.37
CA THR A 56 -9.92 -9.50 -9.93
C THR A 56 -11.12 -10.01 -10.73
N GLY A 57 -11.58 -11.24 -10.48
CA GLY A 57 -12.78 -11.77 -11.13
C GLY A 57 -14.09 -11.01 -10.85
N ASN A 58 -14.12 -10.08 -9.88
CA ASN A 58 -15.33 -9.33 -9.53
C ASN A 58 -15.11 -7.88 -9.02
N HIS A 59 -13.87 -7.45 -8.78
CA HIS A 59 -13.54 -6.08 -8.38
C HIS A 59 -12.47 -5.46 -9.28
N ALA A 60 -12.63 -4.16 -9.53
CA ALA A 60 -11.57 -3.28 -9.99
C ALA A 60 -11.07 -2.48 -8.79
N VAL A 61 -9.80 -2.68 -8.44
CA VAL A 61 -9.25 -2.30 -7.15
C VAL A 61 -8.12 -1.30 -7.34
N ASP A 62 -8.19 -0.22 -6.56
CA ASP A 62 -7.14 0.78 -6.37
C ASP A 62 -6.37 0.47 -5.07
N VAL A 63 -5.04 0.54 -5.10
CA VAL A 63 -4.15 0.22 -3.99
C VAL A 63 -3.33 1.45 -3.66
N GLU A 64 -3.56 2.02 -2.48
CA GLU A 64 -3.07 3.37 -2.20
C GLU A 64 -2.61 3.54 -0.75
N PHE A 65 -1.62 4.40 -0.51
CA PHE A 65 -1.20 4.79 0.83
C PHE A 65 -2.31 5.53 1.59
N GLY A 66 -2.41 5.26 2.90
CA GLY A 66 -3.45 5.84 3.76
C GLY A 66 -3.64 7.36 3.61
N ARG A 67 -2.54 8.12 3.46
CA ARG A 67 -2.60 9.58 3.28
C ARG A 67 -3.38 10.03 2.03
N LYS A 68 -3.49 9.16 1.02
CA LYS A 68 -4.19 9.38 -0.26
C LYS A 68 -5.59 8.74 -0.31
N TRP A 69 -6.15 8.34 0.84
CA TRP A 69 -7.49 7.73 0.95
C TRP A 69 -8.60 8.42 0.13
N ALA A 70 -8.57 9.76 0.00
CA ALA A 70 -9.59 10.50 -0.72
C ALA A 70 -9.46 10.35 -2.26
N GLU A 71 -8.23 10.19 -2.76
CA GLU A 71 -7.94 9.96 -4.19
C GLU A 71 -8.45 8.57 -4.61
N GLY A 72 -8.20 7.56 -3.77
CA GLY A 72 -8.62 6.19 -4.02
C GLY A 72 -10.14 6.01 -4.17
N ILE A 73 -10.96 6.88 -3.56
CA ILE A 73 -12.43 6.88 -3.78
C ILE A 73 -12.74 7.17 -5.26
N GLY A 74 -12.13 8.21 -5.81
CA GLY A 74 -12.34 8.59 -7.21
C GLY A 74 -11.83 7.53 -8.17
N GLN A 75 -10.62 7.00 -7.92
CA GLN A 75 -10.01 5.98 -8.76
C GLN A 75 -10.79 4.66 -8.74
N ALA A 76 -11.16 4.14 -7.56
CA ALA A 76 -11.92 2.89 -7.47
C ALA A 76 -13.29 2.98 -8.16
N LEU A 77 -14.00 4.09 -7.99
CA LEU A 77 -15.27 4.33 -8.70
C LEU A 77 -15.07 4.43 -10.21
N TYR A 78 -13.99 5.07 -10.66
CA TYR A 78 -13.69 5.18 -12.07
C TYR A 78 -13.30 3.84 -12.70
N TYR A 79 -12.45 3.05 -12.04
CA TYR A 79 -12.07 1.72 -12.53
C TYR A 79 -13.28 0.78 -12.57
N ALA A 80 -14.16 0.83 -11.57
CA ALA A 80 -15.44 0.10 -11.58
C ALA A 80 -16.31 0.50 -12.78
N LEU A 81 -16.44 1.81 -13.05
CA LEU A 81 -17.17 2.32 -14.21
C LEU A 81 -16.60 1.79 -15.54
N GLN A 82 -15.27 1.78 -15.70
CA GLN A 82 -14.61 1.34 -16.94
C GLN A 82 -14.70 -0.19 -17.16
N THR A 83 -14.75 -0.97 -16.08
CA THR A 83 -14.65 -2.44 -16.14
C THR A 83 -15.98 -3.16 -15.95
N GLY A 84 -17.00 -2.48 -15.42
CA GLY A 84 -18.25 -3.09 -14.96
C GLY A 84 -18.10 -3.96 -13.70
N HIS A 85 -16.93 -3.96 -13.06
CA HIS A 85 -16.68 -4.67 -11.81
C HIS A 85 -17.07 -3.81 -10.61
N LYS A 86 -17.08 -4.40 -9.41
CA LYS A 86 -17.29 -3.64 -8.17
C LYS A 86 -16.08 -2.78 -7.86
N ALA A 87 -16.32 -1.60 -7.30
CA ALA A 87 -15.25 -0.74 -6.81
C ALA A 87 -14.59 -1.36 -5.57
N GLY A 88 -13.26 -1.36 -5.54
CA GLY A 88 -12.49 -1.81 -4.39
C GLY A 88 -11.35 -0.86 -4.05
N ILE A 89 -11.05 -0.70 -2.76
CA ILE A 89 -9.88 0.06 -2.30
C ILE A 89 -9.09 -0.78 -1.30
N VAL A 90 -7.79 -0.90 -1.53
CA VAL A 90 -6.82 -1.45 -0.57
C VAL A 90 -5.99 -0.30 -0.02
N LEU A 91 -6.17 0.00 1.26
CA LEU A 91 -5.46 1.09 1.92
C LEU A 91 -4.20 0.57 2.63
N ILE A 92 -3.03 1.06 2.23
CA ILE A 92 -1.75 0.75 2.87
C ILE A 92 -1.61 1.59 4.13
N LEU A 93 -1.55 0.92 5.29
CA LEU A 93 -1.33 1.51 6.60
C LEU A 93 0.08 1.13 7.07
N GLU A 94 0.99 2.08 7.13
CA GLU A 94 2.40 1.85 7.47
C GLU A 94 2.62 1.82 8.98
N SER A 95 1.71 2.45 9.72
CA SER A 95 1.71 2.49 11.18
C SER A 95 0.31 2.60 11.77
N GLU A 96 0.19 2.36 13.08
CA GLU A 96 -1.05 2.57 13.84
C GLU A 96 -1.62 3.99 13.68
N LYS A 97 -0.76 5.00 13.46
CA LYS A 97 -1.19 6.39 13.26
C LYS A 97 -1.96 6.59 11.95
N ASP A 98 -1.80 5.70 10.99
CA ASP A 98 -2.47 5.76 9.70
C ASP A 98 -3.91 5.22 9.78
N TYR A 99 -4.28 4.56 10.88
CA TYR A 99 -5.64 4.08 11.08
C TYR A 99 -6.70 5.19 11.02
N LYS A 100 -6.32 6.44 11.32
CA LYS A 100 -7.19 7.61 11.10
C LYS A 100 -7.66 7.74 9.63
N TYR A 101 -6.86 7.29 8.67
CA TYR A 101 -7.21 7.32 7.25
C TYR A 101 -8.19 6.19 6.91
N TRP A 102 -8.04 5.01 7.51
CA TRP A 102 -9.03 3.93 7.41
C TRP A 102 -10.42 4.40 7.87
N LEU A 103 -10.48 5.11 9.00
CA LEU A 103 -11.72 5.68 9.52
C LEU A 103 -12.29 6.73 8.57
N ARG A 104 -11.47 7.67 8.07
CA ARG A 104 -11.93 8.69 7.10
C ARG A 104 -12.50 8.06 5.83
N LEU A 105 -11.81 7.07 5.27
CA LEU A 105 -12.26 6.36 4.08
C LEU A 105 -13.64 5.72 4.31
N ASN A 106 -13.75 4.85 5.30
CA ASN A 106 -14.96 4.07 5.52
C ASN A 106 -16.13 4.93 5.98
N THR A 107 -15.91 5.92 6.86
CA THR A 107 -16.98 6.86 7.25
C THR A 107 -17.48 7.72 6.09
N THR A 108 -16.60 8.11 5.16
CA THR A 108 -17.00 8.86 3.95
C THR A 108 -17.81 7.98 3.01
N ILE A 109 -17.36 6.74 2.78
CA ILE A 109 -18.07 5.74 1.95
C ILE A 109 -19.46 5.48 2.52
N GLU A 110 -19.56 5.22 3.83
CA GLU A 110 -20.82 4.94 4.51
C GLU A 110 -21.76 6.15 4.48
N HIS A 111 -21.26 7.34 4.85
CA HIS A 111 -22.08 8.56 4.90
C HIS A 111 -22.72 8.91 3.55
N HIS A 112 -22.01 8.65 2.46
CA HIS A 112 -22.49 8.92 1.10
C HIS A 112 -23.15 7.71 0.42
N GLY A 113 -23.22 6.54 1.09
CA GLY A 113 -23.80 5.32 0.52
C GLY A 113 -23.06 4.82 -0.73
N LEU A 114 -21.73 4.98 -0.77
CA LEU A 114 -20.92 4.54 -1.91
C LEU A 114 -20.75 3.01 -1.87
N GLU A 115 -20.96 2.35 -3.01
CA GLU A 115 -20.77 0.90 -3.14
C GLU A 115 -19.29 0.55 -3.40
N ILE A 116 -18.45 0.73 -2.38
CA ILE A 116 -17.02 0.44 -2.44
C ILE A 116 -16.66 -0.57 -1.34
N ASP A 117 -16.12 -1.72 -1.73
CA ASP A 117 -15.54 -2.68 -0.78
C ASP A 117 -14.12 -2.24 -0.39
N THR A 118 -13.74 -2.36 0.88
CA THR A 118 -12.45 -1.88 1.39
C THR A 118 -11.63 -2.96 2.09
N TRP A 119 -10.31 -2.88 1.95
CA TRP A 119 -9.32 -3.70 2.64
C TRP A 119 -8.16 -2.84 3.11
N LYS A 120 -7.40 -3.35 4.09
CA LYS A 120 -6.15 -2.72 4.55
C LYS A 120 -4.99 -3.69 4.47
N ILE A 121 -3.81 -3.18 4.17
CA ILE A 121 -2.54 -3.91 4.14
C ILE A 121 -1.45 -3.07 4.83
N GLY A 122 -0.39 -3.69 5.32
CA GLY A 122 0.71 -2.98 5.96
C GLY A 122 2.01 -3.79 5.97
N PRO A 123 3.10 -3.23 6.51
CA PRO A 123 4.41 -3.89 6.56
C PRO A 123 4.38 -5.23 7.31
N VAL A 124 5.11 -6.22 6.80
CA VAL A 124 5.12 -7.60 7.33
C VAL A 124 5.77 -7.73 8.73
N ARG A 125 6.54 -6.72 9.18
CA ARG A 125 7.30 -6.77 10.45
C ARG A 125 6.74 -5.79 11.48
N GLY A 126 5.78 -6.27 12.28
CA GLY A 126 5.32 -5.58 13.49
C GLY A 126 3.80 -5.46 13.56
N THR A 127 3.09 -6.58 13.46
CA THR A 127 1.63 -6.67 13.62
C THR A 127 0.81 -5.76 12.69
N LEU A 128 0.51 -6.23 11.48
CA LEU A 128 -0.87 -6.35 10.97
C LEU A 128 -0.87 -7.02 9.59
N LEU A 129 -0.84 -8.35 9.59
CA LEU A 129 -1.59 -9.16 8.61
C LEU A 129 -2.89 -9.59 9.30
N LYS A 130 -3.85 -8.68 9.40
CA LYS A 130 -5.25 -9.06 9.51
C LYS A 130 -5.99 -8.32 8.41
N GLN A 131 -6.08 -8.97 7.26
CA GLN A 131 -7.12 -8.65 6.30
C GLN A 131 -8.45 -8.85 7.04
N HIS A 132 -9.16 -7.76 7.25
CA HIS A 132 -10.52 -7.79 7.72
C HIS A 132 -11.31 -7.06 6.64
N LYS A 133 -12.09 -7.82 5.87
CA LYS A 133 -13.23 -7.25 5.19
C LYS A 133 -14.20 -6.88 6.31
N GLU A 134 -14.40 -5.60 6.54
CA GLU A 134 -15.39 -5.14 7.52
C GLU A 134 -16.76 -5.59 6.99
N PRO A 135 -17.53 -6.43 7.73
CA PRO A 135 -18.86 -6.80 7.28
C PRO A 135 -19.73 -5.54 7.25
N ARG A 136 -20.44 -5.33 6.15
CA ARG A 136 -21.52 -4.33 6.05
C ARG A 136 -22.67 -4.71 6.96
#